data_AF-A0A847XUG6-F1
#
_entry.id   AF-A0A847XUG6-F1
#
_cell.length_a   1.000
_cell.length_b   1.000
_cell.length_c   1.000
_cell.angle_alpha   90.00
_cell.angle_beta   90.00
_cell.angle_gamma   90.00
#
_symmetry.space_group_name_H-M   'P 1'
#
loop_
_entity.id
_entity.type
_entity.pdbx_description
1 polymer ?
#
loop_
_entity_poly.entity_id
_entity_poly.type
_entity_poly.pdbx_seq_one_letter_code
_entity_poly.pdbx_strand_id
1 'polypeptide(L)' 'MRAIYRISVKEFGTIFLKKRRIAKAFRWWLRENNIPFQYSYSFNEIRLWD' A
#
# COMPACT_ATOMS: atom_id res chain seq x y z
N MET A 1 11.66 11.93 -3.08
CA MET A 1 10.22 11.60 -3.02
C MET A 1 10.01 10.27 -2.33
N ARG A 2 9.12 10.18 -1.33
CA ARG A 2 8.79 8.89 -0.70
C ARG A 2 7.50 8.35 -1.29
N ALA A 3 7.55 7.16 -1.87
CA ALA A 3 6.36 6.45 -2.32
C ALA A 3 5.57 5.94 -1.11
N ILE A 4 4.26 6.17 -1.11
CA ILE A 4 3.30 5.60 -0.18
C ILE A 4 2.54 4.52 -0.94
N TYR A 5 2.56 3.31 -0.41
CA TYR A 5 1.85 2.16 -0.94
C TYR A 5 0.56 1.97 -0.15
N ARG A 6 -0.58 2.07 -0.84
CA ARG A 6 -1.91 1.85 -0.26
C ARG A 6 -2.38 0.46 -0.64
N ILE A 7 -2.78 -0.32 0.35
CA ILE A 7 -3.36 -1.66 0.17
C ILE A 7 -4.67 -1.71 0.93
N SER A 8 -5.77 -1.94 0.22
CA SER A 8 -7.12 -1.98 0.80
C SER A 8 -7.66 -3.40 0.71
N VAL A 9 -8.07 -3.94 1.87
CA VAL A 9 -8.67 -5.27 2.02
C VAL A 9 -10.03 -5.10 2.67
N LYS A 10 -11.02 -5.86 2.24
CA LYS A 10 -12.39 -5.76 2.78
C LYS A 10 -12.45 -6.05 4.29
N GLU A 11 -11.64 -6.99 4.75
CA GLU A 11 -11.63 -7.50 6.13
C GLU A 11 -10.82 -6.61 7.10
N PHE A 12 -9.73 -6.01 6.63
CA PHE A 12 -8.77 -5.28 7.49
C PHE A 12 -8.78 -3.76 7.26
N GLY A 13 -9.51 -3.29 6.26
CA GLY A 13 -9.50 -1.89 5.85
C GLY A 13 -8.27 -1.53 5.00
N THR A 14 -7.85 -0.27 5.08
CA THR A 14 -6.78 0.29 4.24
C THR A 14 -5.48 0.49 5.02
N ILE A 15 -4.40 -0.11 4.53
CA ILE A 15 -3.07 -0.04 5.11
C ILE A 15 -2.16 0.81 4.22
N PHE A 16 -1.42 1.74 4.83
CA PHE A 16 -0.44 2.59 4.15
C PHE A 16 0.97 2.21 4.55
N LEU A 17 1.80 1.86 3.58
CA LEU A 17 3.18 1.43 3.78
C LEU A 17 4.15 2.40 3.11
N LYS A 18 5.20 2.78 3.81
CA LYS A 18 6.27 3.67 3.28
C LYS A 18 7.41 2.89 2.61
N LYS A 19 7.51 1.57 2.83
CA LYS A 19 8.59 0.72 2.32
C LYS A 19 8.08 -0.24 1.26
N ARG A 20 8.65 -0.18 0.04
CA ARG A 20 8.30 -1.04 -1.10
C ARG A 20 8.40 -2.53 -0.79
N ARG A 21 9.48 -2.94 -0.10
CA ARG A 21 9.74 -4.36 0.23
C ARG A 21 8.63 -4.93 1.10
N ILE A 22 8.19 -4.18 2.11
CA ILE A 22 7.08 -4.58 3.00
C ILE A 22 5.77 -4.63 2.22
N ALA A 23 5.48 -3.60 1.40
CA ALA A 23 4.28 -3.59 0.57
C ALA A 23 4.22 -4.78 -0.41
N LYS A 24 5.36 -5.16 -0.99
CA LYS A 24 5.45 -6.32 -1.87
C LYS A 24 5.23 -7.63 -1.11
N ALA A 25 5.90 -7.81 0.03
CA ALA A 25 5.75 -8.99 0.87
C ALA A 25 4.30 -9.18 1.34
N PHE A 26 3.66 -8.10 1.78
CA PHE A 26 2.26 -8.14 2.21
C PHE A 26 1.31 -8.52 1.06
N ARG A 27 1.50 -7.97 -0.15
CA ARG A 27 0.70 -8.38 -1.32
C ARG A 27 0.90 -9.84 -1.70
N TRP A 28 2.11 -10.38 -1.55
CA TRP A 28 2.38 -11.80 -1.80
C TRP A 28 1.66 -12.68 -0.79
N TRP A 29 1.78 -12.36 0.50
CA TRP A 29 1.06 -13.08 1.54
C TRP A 29 -0.46 -13.04 1.33
N LEU A 30 -1.03 -11.89 0.96
CA LEU A 30 -2.46 -11.79 0.62
C LEU A 30 -2.87 -12.69 -0.55
N ARG A 31 -2.01 -12.80 -1.59
CA ARG A 31 -2.26 -13.71 -2.72
C ARG A 31 -2.21 -15.18 -2.30
N GLU A 32 -1.23 -15.57 -1.49
CA GLU A 32 -1.09 -16.95 -1.00
C GLU A 32 -2.31 -17.39 -0.16
N ASN A 33 -2.93 -16.45 0.54
CA ASN A 33 -4.13 -16.70 1.35
C ASN A 33 -5.44 -16.51 0.56
N ASN A 34 -5.39 -16.29 -0.76
CA ASN A 34 -6.56 -15.99 -1.61
C ASN A 34 -7.40 -14.79 -1.12
N ILE A 35 -6.78 -13.82 -0.44
CA ILE A 35 -7.46 -12.65 0.10
C ILE A 35 -7.49 -11.56 -1.00
N PRO A 36 -8.68 -11.16 -1.49
CA PRO A 36 -8.77 -10.11 -2.50
C PRO A 36 -8.38 -8.75 -1.92
N PHE A 37 -7.54 -8.01 -2.64
CA PHE A 37 -7.08 -6.69 -2.23
C PHE A 37 -6.96 -5.72 -3.41
N GLN A 38 -7.12 -4.44 -3.13
CA GLN A 38 -6.78 -3.34 -4.04
C GLN A 38 -5.42 -2.76 -3.68
N TYR A 39 -4.64 -2.37 -4.68
CA TYR A 39 -3.31 -1.81 -4.49
C TYR A 39 -3.10 -0.57 -5.36
N SER A 40 -2.58 0.49 -4.75
CA SER A 40 -2.07 1.66 -5.47
C SER A 40 -0.81 2.20 -4.80
N TYR A 41 -0.07 3.04 -5.52
CA TYR A 41 1.05 3.79 -4.95
C TYR A 41 1.03 5.22 -5.47
N SER A 42 1.40 6.16 -4.60
CA SER A 42 1.59 7.56 -4.95
C SER A 42 2.94 8.03 -4.41
N PHE A 43 3.53 9.02 -5.06
CA PHE A 43 4.62 9.77 -4.44
C PHE A 43 3.99 10.87 -3.60
N ASN A 44 4.35 10.95 -2.32
CA ASN A 44 3.92 12.09 -1.52
C ASN A 44 4.69 13.30 -2.03
N GLU A 45 4.08 14.08 -2.94
CA GLU A 45 4.46 15.47 -3.11
C GLU A 45 4.10 16.14 -1.78
N ILE A 46 5.12 16.50 -1.00
CA ILE A 46 4.90 17.56 -0.03
C ILE A 46 4.72 18.81 -0.91
N ARG A 47 3.47 19.13 -1.29
CA ARG A 47 3.15 20.51 -1.61
C ARG A 47 3.27 21.27 -0.29
N LEU A 48 4.48 21.72 0.00
CA LEU A 48 4.66 23.06 0.57
C LEU A 48 4.04 24.00 -0.48
N TRP A 49 3.30 25.04 -0.07
CA TRP A 49 2.39 25.87 -0.87
C TRP A 49 1.00 25.21 -1.06
N ASP A 50 0.06 25.51 -0.17
CA ASP A 50 -0.69 26.79 -0.10
C ASP A 50 -0.84 27.26 1.35
#